data_AF-A0A0F9KKX6-F1
#
_entry.id   AF-A0A0F9KKX6-F1
#
_cell.length_a   1.000
_cell.length_b   1.000
_cell.length_c   1.000
_cell.angle_alpha   90.00
_cell.angle_beta   90.00
_cell.angle_gamma   90.00
#
_symmetry.space_group_name_H-M   'P 1'
#
loop_
_entity.id
_entity.type
_entity.pdbx_description
1 polymer ?
#
loop_
_entity_poly.entity_id
_entity_poly.type
_entity_poly.pdbx_seq_one_letter_code
_entity_poly.pdbx_strand_id
1 'polypeptide(L)'
;MIVFAGIAILILFLVLGLPVGFALGVAGCLSLLMIAPEATVLGLMSEVVHHTFANYVILTIPAFVMMSEFLSAGGIADDMMIACNRLMRRIRGGLAMACVLAGAVLAATSGSSTASVATIARAAYPTMARLG
;
A
#
# COMPACT_ATOMS: atom_id res chain seq x y z
N MET A 1 -23.51 -7.99 27.82
CA MET A 1 -24.03 -8.97 26.83
C MET A 1 -23.90 -8.45 25.40
N ILE A 2 -24.28 -7.20 25.11
CA ILE A 2 -24.28 -6.64 23.74
C ILE A 2 -22.87 -6.61 23.10
N VAL A 3 -21.84 -6.26 23.87
CA VAL A 3 -20.44 -6.27 23.39
C VAL A 3 -19.98 -7.67 22.93
N PHE A 4 -20.40 -8.73 23.64
CA PHE A 4 -20.09 -10.11 23.25
C PHE A 4 -20.83 -10.54 21.98
N ALA A 5 -22.04 -10.03 21.75
CA ALA A 5 -22.78 -10.26 20.50
C ALA A 5 -22.09 -9.59 19.31
N GLY A 6 -21.55 -8.38 19.49
CA GLY A 6 -20.76 -7.69 18.46
C GLY A 6 -19.49 -8.44 18.06
N ILE A 7 -18.77 -8.99 19.04
CA ILE A 7 -17.59 -9.82 18.80
C ILE A 7 -17.97 -11.10 18.04
N ALA A 8 -19.08 -11.75 18.40
CA ALA A 8 -19.55 -12.94 17.70
C ALA A 8 -19.91 -12.66 16.23
N ILE A 9 -20.55 -11.53 15.93
CA ILE A 9 -20.88 -11.11 14.56
C ILE A 9 -19.61 -10.82 13.74
N LEU A 10 -18.63 -10.16 14.34
CA LEU A 10 -17.34 -9.90 13.70
C LEU A 10 -16.62 -11.21 13.32
N ILE A 11 -16.55 -12.16 14.27
CA ILE A 11 -15.92 -13.46 14.05
C ILE A 11 -16.64 -14.21 12.92
N LEU A 12 -17.98 -14.16 12.88
CA LEU A 12 -18.77 -14.77 11.81
C LEU A 12 -18.41 -14.19 10.42
N PHE A 13 -18.30 -12.87 10.30
CA PHE A 13 -17.93 -12.21 9.05
C PHE A 13 -16.49 -12.50 8.61
N LEU A 14 -15.57 -12.64 9.56
CA LEU A 14 -14.19 -13.00 9.24
C LEU A 14 -14.10 -14.45 8.74
N VAL A 15 -14.88 -15.37 9.33
CA VAL A 15 -14.98 -16.76 8.85
C VAL A 15 -15.62 -16.85 7.47
N LEU A 16 -16.57 -15.96 7.15
CA LEU A 16 -17.16 -15.84 5.81
C LEU A 16 -16.21 -15.27 4.75
N GLY A 17 -14.99 -14.86 5.13
CA GLY A 17 -13.98 -14.35 4.21
C GLY A 17 -14.23 -12.92 3.75
N LEU A 18 -15.06 -12.15 4.46
CA LEU A 18 -15.26 -10.73 4.16
C LEU A 18 -13.97 -9.94 4.43
N PRO A 19 -13.65 -8.93 3.59
CA PRO A 19 -12.52 -8.06 3.87
C PRO A 19 -12.66 -7.40 5.24
N VAL A 20 -11.59 -7.43 6.04
CA VAL A 20 -11.61 -7.08 7.46
C VAL A 20 -12.20 -5.68 7.72
N GLY A 21 -11.96 -4.72 6.82
CA GLY A 21 -12.54 -3.37 6.94
C GLY A 21 -14.07 -3.35 6.89
N PHE A 22 -14.68 -4.12 5.98
CA PHE A 22 -16.14 -4.23 5.91
C PHE A 22 -16.70 -5.00 7.10
N ALA A 23 -16.02 -6.06 7.51
CA ALA A 23 -16.42 -6.84 8.68
C ALA A 23 -16.44 -5.98 9.96
N LEU A 24 -15.39 -5.18 10.18
CA LEU A 24 -15.30 -4.25 11.31
C LEU A 24 -16.37 -3.16 11.26
N GLY A 25 -16.58 -2.54 10.09
CA GLY A 25 -17.57 -1.48 9.91
C GLY A 25 -18.98 -1.97 10.23
N VAL A 26 -19.41 -3.06 9.61
CA VAL A 26 -20.79 -3.56 9.76
C VAL A 26 -21.03 -4.14 11.15
N ALA A 27 -20.08 -4.91 11.71
CA ALA A 27 -20.22 -5.47 13.06
C ALA A 27 -20.23 -4.36 14.13
N GLY A 28 -19.41 -3.32 13.94
CA GLY A 28 -19.40 -2.13 14.79
C GLY A 28 -20.71 -1.35 14.74
N CYS A 29 -21.23 -1.08 13.54
CA CYS A 29 -22.54 -0.42 13.35
C CYS A 29 -23.68 -1.18 13.99
N LEU A 30 -23.80 -2.49 13.74
CA LEU A 30 -24.87 -3.31 14.32
C LEU A 30 -24.82 -3.29 15.85
N SER A 31 -23.61 -3.36 16.42
CA SER A 31 -23.44 -3.33 17.87
C SER A 31 -23.81 -1.98 18.49
N LEU A 32 -23.52 -0.88 17.80
CA LEU A 32 -23.85 0.48 18.24
C LEU A 32 -25.35 0.79 18.12
N LEU A 33 -26.02 0.30 17.08
CA LEU A 33 -27.49 0.42 16.91
C LEU A 33 -28.28 -0.27 18.03
N MET A 34 -27.68 -1.28 18.69
CA MET A 34 -28.28 -1.94 19.85
C MET A 34 -28.15 -1.14 21.17
N ILE A 35 -27.34 -0.07 21.19
CA ILE A 35 -26.99 0.68 22.41
C ILE A 35 -27.45 2.14 22.33
N ALA A 36 -27.36 2.76 21.16
CA ALA A 36 -27.61 4.20 20.97
C ALA A 36 -28.75 4.44 19.96
N PRO A 37 -29.45 5.58 20.06
CA PRO A 37 -30.43 6.00 19.06
C PRO A 37 -29.79 6.11 17.67
N GLU A 38 -30.57 5.80 16.64
CA GLU A 38 -30.16 5.83 15.23
C GLU A 38 -29.49 7.16 14.83
N ALA A 39 -29.99 8.29 15.34
CA ALA A 39 -29.44 9.61 15.08
C ALA A 39 -28.00 9.78 15.60
N THR A 40 -27.68 9.20 16.76
CA THR A 40 -26.33 9.23 17.34
C THR A 40 -25.37 8.35 16.56
N VAL A 41 -25.84 7.17 16.11
CA VAL A 41 -25.01 6.24 15.31
C VAL A 41 -24.69 6.85 13.94
N LEU A 42 -25.66 7.48 13.28
CA LEU A 42 -25.45 8.17 12.01
C LEU A 42 -24.48 9.36 12.15
N GLY A 43 -24.58 10.13 13.24
CA GLY A 43 -23.63 11.19 13.56
C GLY A 43 -22.20 10.67 13.72
N LEU A 44 -22.03 9.61 14.51
CA LEU A 44 -20.73 8.98 14.74
C LEU A 44 -20.12 8.42 13.46
N MET A 45 -20.94 7.78 12.62
CA MET A 45 -20.54 7.27 11.31
C MET A 45 -20.03 8.38 10.40
N SER A 46 -20.79 9.48 10.30
CA SER A 46 -20.42 10.65 9.50
C SER A 46 -19.10 11.25 9.99
N GLU A 47 -18.92 11.34 11.31
CA GLU A 47 -17.71 11.89 11.91
C GLU A 47 -16.49 11.00 11.65
N VAL A 48 -16.60 9.68 11.82
CA VAL A 48 -15.52 8.73 11.51
C VAL A 48 -15.10 8.82 10.04
N VAL A 49 -16.06 8.90 9.12
CA VAL A 49 -15.79 9.07 7.69
C VAL A 49 -15.08 10.39 7.44
N HIS A 50 -15.61 11.50 7.99
CA HIS A 50 -15.00 12.81 7.84
C HIS A 50 -13.57 12.86 8.38
N HIS A 51 -13.33 12.30 9.56
CA HIS A 51 -12.05 12.30 10.23
C HIS A 51 -11.01 11.42 9.51
N THR A 52 -11.47 10.37 8.82
CA THR A 52 -10.63 9.51 7.98
C THR A 52 -10.21 10.23 6.70
N PHE A 53 -11.14 10.90 6.02
CA PHE A 53 -10.83 11.66 4.80
C PHE A 53 -10.06 12.95 5.06
N ALA A 54 -10.29 13.60 6.20
CA ALA A 54 -9.53 14.76 6.64
C ALA A 54 -8.14 14.40 7.19
N ASN A 55 -7.80 13.11 7.24
CA ASN A 55 -6.50 12.67 7.72
C ASN A 55 -5.39 13.06 6.72
N TYR A 56 -4.38 13.77 7.21
CA TYR A 56 -3.24 14.21 6.40
C TYR A 56 -2.46 13.04 5.75
N VAL A 57 -2.56 11.83 6.31
CA VAL A 57 -1.95 10.62 5.74
C VAL A 57 -2.55 10.27 4.37
N ILE A 58 -3.86 10.52 4.15
CA ILE A 58 -4.53 10.27 2.86
C ILE A 58 -3.94 11.16 1.76
N LEU A 59 -3.54 12.40 2.10
CA LEU A 59 -2.84 13.32 1.18
C LEU A 59 -1.44 12.82 0.80
N THR A 60 -0.81 12.03 1.67
CA THR A 60 0.55 11.54 1.42
C THR A 60 0.56 10.44 0.35
N ILE A 61 -0.49 9.62 0.25
CA ILE A 61 -0.62 8.55 -0.76
C ILE A 61 -0.49 9.09 -2.21
N PRO A 62 -1.32 10.05 -2.67
CA PRO A 62 -1.20 10.57 -4.04
C PRO A 62 0.10 11.35 -4.24
N ALA A 63 0.63 12.02 -3.21
CA ALA A 63 1.93 12.69 -3.29
C ALA A 63 3.07 11.69 -3.57
N PHE A 64 3.08 10.53 -2.92
CA PHE A 64 4.04 9.45 -3.19
C PHE A 64 3.87 8.83 -4.58
N VAL A 65 2.63 8.64 -5.04
CA VAL A 65 2.36 8.17 -6.40
C VAL A 65 2.88 9.19 -7.43
N MET A 66 2.58 10.47 -7.24
CA MET A 66 3.07 11.55 -8.11
C MET A 66 4.60 11.63 -8.14
N MET A 67 5.25 11.49 -6.97
CA MET A 67 6.70 11.40 -6.88
C MET A 67 7.27 10.20 -7.65
N SER A 68 6.62 9.04 -7.56
CA SER A 68 7.05 7.83 -8.28
C SER A 68 6.95 8.00 -9.80
N GLU A 69 5.90 8.67 -10.28
CA GLU A 69 5.74 9.01 -11.69
C GLU A 69 6.81 9.98 -12.15
N PHE A 70 7.15 11.00 -11.36
CA PHE A 70 8.26 11.90 -11.69
C PHE A 70 9.62 11.20 -11.72
N LEU A 71 9.86 10.25 -10.82
CA LEU A 71 11.10 9.48 -10.78
C LEU A 71 11.26 8.61 -12.03
N SER A 72 10.15 8.04 -12.52
CA SER A 72 10.12 7.26 -13.75
C SER A 72 10.20 8.14 -15.01
N ALA A 73 9.46 9.24 -15.05
CA ALA A 73 9.44 10.15 -16.21
C ALA A 73 10.75 10.92 -16.38
N GLY A 74 11.46 11.22 -15.28
CA GLY A 74 12.73 11.93 -15.28
C GLY A 74 13.95 11.07 -15.60
N GLY A 75 13.80 9.76 -15.86
CA GLY A 75 14.91 8.84 -16.13
C GLY A 75 15.75 8.46 -14.90
N ILE A 76 15.39 8.95 -13.70
CA ILE A 76 16.13 8.70 -12.46
C ILE A 76 16.13 7.21 -12.13
N ALA A 77 15.04 6.49 -12.43
CA ALA A 77 14.97 5.06 -12.22
C ALA A 77 16.01 4.26 -13.04
N ASP A 78 16.29 4.67 -14.28
CA ASP A 78 17.29 4.05 -15.14
C ASP A 78 18.71 4.33 -14.62
N ASP A 79 18.99 5.58 -14.24
CA ASP A 79 20.27 5.96 -13.63
C ASP A 79 20.52 5.21 -12.32
N MET A 80 19.47 5.00 -11.52
CA MET A 80 19.56 4.27 -10.26
C MET A 80 19.84 2.78 -10.49
N MET A 81 19.24 2.18 -11.53
CA MET A 81 19.52 0.81 -11.95
C MET A 81 21.00 0.65 -12.37
N ILE A 82 21.54 1.59 -13.15
CA ILE A 82 22.95 1.60 -13.57
C ILE A 82 23.89 1.74 -12.36
N ALA A 83 23.57 2.66 -11.43
CA ALA A 83 24.34 2.87 -10.21
C ALA A 83 24.37 1.61 -9.33
N CYS A 84 23.21 0.97 -9.12
CA CYS A 84 23.10 -0.28 -8.36
C CYS A 84 23.86 -1.43 -9.03
N ASN A 85 23.78 -1.54 -10.36
CA ASN A 85 24.53 -2.54 -11.12
C ASN A 85 26.06 -2.33 -11.00
N ARG A 86 26.51 -1.07 -11.04
CA ARG A 86 27.93 -0.73 -10.85
C ARG A 86 28.42 -1.07 -9.43
N LEU A 87 27.57 -0.86 -8.42
CA LEU A 87 27.85 -1.21 -7.03
C LEU A 87 27.96 -2.73 -6.83
N MET A 88 27.09 -3.50 -7.48
CA MET A 88 27.01 -4.95 -7.36
C MET A 88 27.94 -5.73 -8.30
N ARG A 89 28.74 -5.04 -9.13
CA ARG A 89 29.57 -5.64 -10.20
C ARG A 89 30.58 -6.69 -9.71
N ARG A 90 30.99 -6.65 -8.43
CA ARG A 90 31.93 -7.63 -7.84
C ARG A 90 31.27 -8.90 -7.32
N ILE A 91 29.94 -8.95 -7.24
CA ILE A 91 29.20 -10.07 -6.67
C ILE A 91 28.78 -11.02 -7.80
N ARG A 92 28.93 -12.33 -7.59
CA ARG A 92 28.41 -13.35 -8.50
C ARG A 92 26.87 -13.27 -8.48
N GLY A 93 26.24 -13.04 -9.64
CA GLY A 93 24.82 -12.70 -9.72
C GLY A 93 24.51 -11.21 -9.49
N GLY A 94 25.51 -10.33 -9.60
CA GLY A 94 25.41 -8.89 -9.32
C GLY A 94 24.27 -8.16 -10.03
N LEU A 95 23.88 -8.60 -11.24
CA LEU A 95 22.74 -8.03 -11.96
C LEU A 95 21.40 -8.29 -11.24
N ALA A 96 21.19 -9.51 -10.75
CA ALA A 96 19.98 -9.87 -9.99
C ALA A 96 19.93 -9.11 -8.65
N MET A 97 21.07 -9.03 -7.96
CA MET A 97 21.18 -8.26 -6.72
C MET A 97 20.95 -6.75 -6.94
N ALA A 98 21.40 -6.22 -8.08
CA ALA A 98 21.14 -4.84 -8.46
C ALA A 98 19.66 -4.56 -8.71
N CYS A 99 18.93 -5.47 -9.37
CA CYS A 99 17.47 -5.35 -9.54
C CYS A 99 16.75 -5.29 -8.18
N VAL A 100 17.11 -6.18 -7.25
CA VAL A 100 16.51 -6.23 -5.91
C VAL A 100 16.81 -4.95 -5.13
N LEU A 101 18.06 -4.46 -5.18
CA LEU A 101 18.46 -3.28 -4.43
C LEU A 101 17.88 -1.99 -5.02
N ALA A 102 17.90 -1.84 -6.35
CA ALA A 102 17.20 -0.74 -7.01
C ALA A 102 15.70 -0.76 -6.67
N GLY A 103 15.09 -1.96 -6.61
CA GLY A 103 13.68 -2.16 -6.24
C GLY A 103 13.37 -1.79 -4.82
N ALA A 104 14.23 -2.17 -3.89
CA ALA A 104 14.10 -1.78 -2.49
C ALA A 104 14.16 -0.25 -2.33
N VAL A 105 15.08 0.42 -3.03
CA VAL A 105 15.23 1.88 -2.95
C VAL A 105 14.06 2.61 -3.61
N LEU A 106 13.61 2.18 -4.79
CA LEU A 106 12.42 2.73 -5.47
C LEU A 106 11.14 2.47 -4.67
N ALA A 107 11.00 1.29 -4.06
CA ALA A 107 9.86 0.99 -3.21
C ALA A 107 9.85 1.81 -1.93
N ALA A 108 11.02 2.07 -1.34
CA ALA A 108 11.15 2.91 -0.16
C ALA A 108 10.78 4.38 -0.44
N THR A 109 11.03 4.90 -1.64
CA THR A 109 10.70 6.28 -2.01
C THR A 109 9.29 6.45 -2.57
N SER A 110 8.77 5.45 -3.30
CA SER A 110 7.44 5.50 -3.90
C SER A 110 6.31 5.02 -2.98
N GLY A 111 6.62 4.30 -1.90
CA GLY A 111 5.62 3.69 -1.02
C GLY A 111 4.72 2.65 -1.70
N SER A 112 4.98 2.31 -2.98
CA SER A 112 4.14 1.45 -3.82
C SER A 112 4.97 0.35 -4.47
N SER A 113 4.67 -0.89 -4.07
CA SER A 113 5.36 -2.09 -4.56
C SER A 113 5.07 -2.37 -6.04
N THR A 114 3.84 -2.13 -6.50
CA THR A 114 3.43 -2.40 -7.90
C THR A 114 4.03 -1.40 -8.88
N ALA A 115 4.06 -0.11 -8.52
CA ALA A 115 4.66 0.93 -9.36
C ALA A 115 6.18 0.72 -9.51
N SER A 116 6.87 0.42 -8.40
CA SER A 116 8.32 0.15 -8.40
C SER A 116 8.72 -1.02 -9.29
N VAL A 117 7.92 -2.10 -9.30
CA VAL A 117 8.17 -3.28 -10.14
C VAL A 117 8.03 -2.94 -11.63
N ALA A 118 7.03 -2.15 -12.02
CA ALA A 118 6.83 -1.78 -13.43
C ALA A 118 8.00 -0.94 -13.98
N THR A 119 8.47 0.02 -13.19
CA THR A 119 9.61 0.88 -13.56
C THR A 119 10.91 0.08 -13.68
N ILE A 120 11.19 -0.81 -12.71
CA ILE A 120 12.40 -1.63 -12.74
C ILE A 120 12.34 -2.71 -13.79
N ALA A 121 11.19 -3.31 -14.05
CA ALA A 121 11.05 -4.24 -15.15
C ALA A 121 11.47 -3.59 -16.48
N ARG A 122 11.04 -2.34 -16.72
CA ARG A 122 11.48 -1.56 -17.90
C ARG A 122 12.98 -1.24 -17.90
N ALA A 123 13.56 -0.84 -16.77
CA ALA A 123 14.98 -0.49 -16.67
C ALA A 123 15.92 -1.73 -16.73
N ALA A 124 15.48 -2.84 -16.14
CA ALA A 124 16.24 -4.07 -16.03
C ALA A 124 16.21 -4.88 -17.34
N TYR A 125 15.09 -4.89 -18.07
CA TYR A 125 14.92 -5.65 -19.30
C TYR A 125 16.02 -5.42 -20.35
N PRO A 126 16.37 -4.18 -20.75
CA PRO A 126 17.42 -3.96 -21.75
C PRO A 126 18.80 -4.40 -21.26
N THR A 127 19.04 -4.30 -19.94
CA THR A 127 20.32 -4.71 -19.33
C THR A 127 20.43 -6.23 -19.25
N MET A 128 19.34 -6.92 -18.88
CA MET A 128 19.24 -8.38 -18.88
C MET A 128 19.34 -8.96 -20.29
N ALA A 129 18.67 -8.37 -21.28
CA ALA A 129 18.70 -8.81 -22.67
C ALA A 129 20.06 -8.61 -23.37
N ARG A 130 20.94 -7.74 -22.82
CA ARG A 130 22.29 -7.52 -23.35
C ARG A 130 23.37 -8.38 -22.67
N LEU A 131 23.12 -8.85 -21.45
CA LEU A 131 24.11 -9.54 -20.61
C LEU A 131 23.81 -11.05 -20.42
N GLY A 132 22.58 -11.48 -20.70
CA GLY A 132 22.21 -12.90 -20.85
C GLY A 132 22.19 -13.29 -22.31
#